data_AF-A0A9W8G239-F1
#
_entry.id   AF-A0A9W8G239-F1
#
_cell.length_a   1.000
_cell.length_b   1.000
_cell.length_c   1.000
_cell.angle_alpha   90.00
_cell.angle_beta   90.00
_cell.angle_gamma   90.00
#
_symmetry.space_group_name_H-M   'P 1'
#
loop_
_entity.id
_entity.type
_entity.pdbx_description
1 polymer ?
#
loop_
_entity_poly.entity_id
_entity_poly.type
_entity_poly.pdbx_seq_one_letter_code
_entity_poly.pdbx_strand_id
1 'polypeptide(L)'
;MGAKKLKHALLTGFEPFGTPRPMENRSWEVIKQLEGEEIATDKSLVLCHCYELPVSYGPVAELVPKLHQSNDFSIVIHCGAGWPGAVRVEEFAHKCGYTKPGNDGEGDVPTDNQVPGYDTADKLQTTVAVDKLKDELVACGWEKVIVGSDAGHYLCDFTYYISLAEGETTYKQRQRQAPSTLFVHVPPERNDLYSDKELADIIRAIVRHLA
;
A
#
# COMPACT_ATOMS: atom_id res chain seq x y z
N MET A 1 -8.79 32.94 -5.85
CA MET A 1 -8.30 31.60 -5.45
C MET A 1 -8.78 30.63 -6.51
N GLY A 2 -7.89 29.93 -7.20
CA GLY A 2 -8.28 28.95 -8.24
C GLY A 2 -8.97 27.74 -7.61
N ALA A 3 -9.85 27.08 -8.37
CA ALA A 3 -10.46 25.82 -7.94
C ALA A 3 -9.36 24.78 -7.67
N LYS A 4 -9.39 24.13 -6.51
CA LYS A 4 -8.46 23.04 -6.17
C LYS A 4 -8.67 21.88 -7.14
N LYS A 5 -7.58 21.27 -7.64
CA LYS A 5 -7.68 20.09 -8.51
C LYS A 5 -8.17 18.90 -7.70
N LEU A 6 -9.25 18.24 -8.14
CA LEU A 6 -9.69 16.97 -7.55
C LEU A 6 -8.71 15.86 -7.96
N LYS A 7 -8.31 15.05 -6.99
CA LYS A 7 -7.42 13.89 -7.12
C LYS A 7 -8.06 12.70 -6.41
N HIS A 8 -7.66 11.50 -6.80
CA HIS A 8 -8.12 10.26 -6.18
C HIS A 8 -6.94 9.50 -5.56
N ALA A 9 -7.14 8.94 -4.37
CA ALA A 9 -6.22 8.02 -3.71
C ALA A 9 -6.84 6.64 -3.59
N LEU A 10 -6.14 5.61 -4.05
CA LEU A 10 -6.47 4.22 -3.80
C LEU A 10 -5.75 3.77 -2.53
N LEU A 11 -6.50 3.36 -1.53
CA LEU A 11 -6.00 2.79 -0.28
C LEU A 11 -6.42 1.33 -0.23
N THR A 12 -5.51 0.42 0.11
CA THR A 12 -5.91 -0.98 0.32
C THR A 12 -5.42 -1.52 1.65
N GLY A 13 -6.23 -2.38 2.26
CA GLY A 13 -5.85 -3.24 3.38
C GLY A 13 -5.93 -4.70 2.97
N PHE A 14 -5.69 -5.62 3.89
CA PHE A 14 -5.83 -7.05 3.65
C PHE A 14 -6.85 -7.66 4.59
N GLU A 15 -7.52 -8.73 4.17
CA GLU A 15 -8.34 -9.56 5.04
C GLU A 15 -7.50 -10.26 6.15
N PRO A 16 -8.14 -10.84 7.18
CA PRO A 16 -7.44 -11.63 8.20
C PRO A 16 -6.71 -12.86 7.64
N PHE A 17 -5.50 -13.11 8.15
CA PHE A 17 -4.67 -14.26 7.77
C PHE A 17 -3.83 -14.75 8.96
N GLY A 18 -3.18 -15.91 8.81
CA GLY A 18 -2.36 -16.53 9.86
C GLY A 18 -3.05 -17.66 10.62
N THR A 19 -2.35 -18.26 11.59
CA THR A 19 -2.84 -19.39 12.41
C THR A 19 -2.44 -19.18 13.88
N PRO A 20 -3.40 -19.07 14.82
CA PRO A 20 -4.85 -18.97 14.58
C PRO A 20 -5.18 -17.70 13.76
N ARG A 21 -6.18 -17.79 12.88
CA ARG A 21 -6.62 -16.64 12.08
C ARG A 21 -7.39 -15.67 12.99
N PRO A 22 -6.98 -14.39 13.09
CA PRO A 22 -7.72 -13.40 13.86
C PRO A 22 -9.05 -13.07 13.18
N MET A 23 -9.95 -12.39 13.90
CA MET A 23 -11.22 -11.92 13.34
C MET A 23 -11.05 -10.71 12.42
N GLU A 24 -10.03 -9.90 12.66
CA GLU A 24 -9.78 -8.63 11.99
C GLU A 24 -8.31 -8.56 11.60
N ASN A 25 -8.03 -7.84 10.52
CA ASN A 25 -6.68 -7.47 10.14
C ASN A 25 -6.52 -5.96 10.31
N ARG A 26 -5.56 -5.57 11.13
CA ARG A 26 -5.38 -4.18 11.50
C ARG A 26 -5.14 -3.26 10.30
N SER A 27 -4.53 -3.75 9.22
CA SER A 27 -4.30 -2.89 8.05
C SER A 27 -5.60 -2.43 7.39
N TRP A 28 -6.60 -3.32 7.30
CA TRP A 28 -7.94 -2.97 6.85
C TRP A 28 -8.69 -2.09 7.85
N GLU A 29 -8.64 -2.44 9.14
CA GLU A 29 -9.29 -1.67 10.21
C GLU A 29 -8.82 -0.20 10.26
N VAL A 30 -7.54 0.03 9.95
CA VAL A 30 -6.94 1.36 9.86
C VAL A 30 -7.46 2.11 8.63
N ILE A 31 -7.28 1.56 7.43
CA ILE A 31 -7.53 2.32 6.21
C ILE A 31 -9.02 2.50 5.91
N LYS A 32 -9.89 1.59 6.33
CA LYS A 32 -11.34 1.71 6.10
C LYS A 32 -11.97 2.94 6.77
N GLN A 33 -11.30 3.50 7.79
CA GLN A 33 -11.72 4.75 8.43
C GLN A 33 -11.60 5.97 7.51
N LEU A 34 -10.80 5.88 6.44
CA LEU A 34 -10.56 6.95 5.48
C LEU A 34 -11.48 6.86 4.25
N GLU A 35 -12.40 5.89 4.20
CA GLU A 35 -13.28 5.71 3.05
C GLU A 35 -14.17 6.93 2.80
N GLY A 36 -14.12 7.45 1.57
CA GLY A 36 -14.86 8.66 1.19
C GLY A 36 -14.34 9.95 1.83
N GLU A 37 -13.22 9.91 2.57
CA GLU A 37 -12.64 11.11 3.16
C GLU A 37 -12.04 12.02 2.08
N GLU A 38 -12.33 13.33 2.18
CA GLU A 38 -11.76 14.37 1.34
C GLU A 38 -10.63 15.11 2.07
N ILE A 39 -9.39 14.87 1.65
CA ILE A 39 -8.18 15.46 2.24
C ILE A 39 -7.77 16.68 1.42
N ALA A 40 -7.97 17.88 1.98
CA ALA A 40 -7.63 19.13 1.33
C ALA A 40 -6.15 19.52 1.55
N THR A 41 -5.49 19.98 0.48
CA THR A 41 -4.21 20.70 0.50
C THR A 41 -4.38 22.07 -0.14
N ASP A 42 -3.31 22.87 -0.18
CA ASP A 42 -3.34 24.16 -0.89
C ASP A 42 -3.52 24.00 -2.40
N LYS A 43 -3.14 22.82 -2.95
CA LYS A 43 -3.10 22.56 -4.40
C LYS A 43 -4.27 21.69 -4.88
N SER A 44 -4.73 20.77 -4.04
CA SER A 44 -5.70 19.76 -4.44
C SER A 44 -6.67 19.37 -3.32
N LEU A 45 -7.73 18.68 -3.72
CA LEU A 45 -8.61 17.91 -2.85
C LEU A 45 -8.44 16.44 -3.23
N VAL A 46 -8.11 15.57 -2.28
CA VAL A 46 -7.93 14.14 -2.53
C VAL A 46 -9.08 13.35 -1.95
N LEU A 47 -9.84 12.65 -2.79
CA LEU A 47 -10.89 11.71 -2.36
C LEU A 47 -10.29 10.30 -2.19
N CYS A 48 -10.45 9.70 -1.02
CA CYS A 48 -9.93 8.37 -0.70
C CYS A 48 -10.93 7.26 -1.05
N HIS A 49 -10.42 6.16 -1.62
CA HIS A 49 -11.16 4.95 -2.01
C HIS A 49 -10.45 3.74 -1.41
N CYS A 50 -11.13 2.99 -0.56
CA CYS A 50 -10.60 1.93 0.27
C CYS A 50 -11.10 0.56 -0.19
N TYR A 51 -10.18 -0.40 -0.33
CA TYR A 51 -10.50 -1.78 -0.71
C TYR A 51 -9.80 -2.79 0.20
N GLU A 52 -10.54 -3.78 0.66
CA GLU A 52 -9.98 -4.95 1.35
C GLU A 52 -9.53 -5.97 0.30
N LEU A 53 -8.25 -6.31 0.31
CA LEU A 53 -7.67 -7.31 -0.59
C LEU A 53 -7.71 -8.70 0.08
N PRO A 54 -7.96 -9.76 -0.70
CA PRO A 54 -7.76 -11.11 -0.22
C PRO A 54 -6.27 -11.37 0.03
N VAL A 55 -5.95 -12.26 0.97
CA VAL A 55 -4.57 -12.75 1.15
C VAL A 55 -4.40 -14.00 0.29
N SER A 56 -4.53 -13.85 -1.03
CA SER A 56 -4.45 -14.94 -2.01
C SER A 56 -3.84 -14.45 -3.33
N TYR A 57 -2.88 -15.19 -3.88
CA TYR A 57 -2.02 -14.67 -4.97
C TYR A 57 -2.78 -14.51 -6.28
N GLY A 58 -3.60 -15.50 -6.65
CA GLY A 58 -4.38 -15.47 -7.90
C GLY A 58 -5.36 -14.27 -7.95
N PRO A 59 -6.26 -14.15 -6.96
CA PRO A 59 -7.14 -13.00 -6.83
C PRO A 59 -6.40 -11.66 -6.80
N VAL A 60 -5.29 -11.53 -6.08
CA VAL A 60 -4.50 -10.29 -6.04
C VAL A 60 -3.89 -9.95 -7.40
N ALA A 61 -3.32 -10.94 -8.10
CA ALA A 61 -2.75 -10.77 -9.45
C ALA A 61 -3.78 -10.29 -10.47
N GLU A 62 -5.07 -10.58 -10.27
CA GLU A 62 -6.14 -10.07 -11.11
C GLU A 62 -6.74 -8.75 -10.63
N LEU A 63 -6.95 -8.60 -9.32
CA LEU A 63 -7.71 -7.48 -8.74
C LEU A 63 -6.90 -6.18 -8.75
N VAL A 64 -5.62 -6.23 -8.38
CA VAL A 64 -4.80 -5.01 -8.26
C VAL A 64 -4.66 -4.29 -9.60
N PRO A 65 -4.35 -4.96 -10.73
CA PRO A 65 -4.35 -4.29 -12.04
C PRO A 65 -5.72 -3.74 -12.42
N LYS A 66 -6.82 -4.45 -12.10
CA LYS A 66 -8.18 -3.95 -12.36
C LYS A 66 -8.49 -2.69 -11.56
N LEU A 67 -8.05 -2.60 -10.30
CA LEU A 67 -8.19 -1.39 -9.47
C LEU A 67 -7.44 -0.20 -10.06
N HIS A 68 -6.19 -0.37 -10.50
CA HIS A 68 -5.44 0.68 -11.20
C HIS A 68 -6.17 1.24 -12.43
N GLN A 69 -7.02 0.43 -13.05
CA GLN A 69 -7.75 0.79 -14.27
C GLN A 69 -9.16 1.32 -14.02
N SER A 70 -9.69 1.20 -12.79
CA SER A 70 -11.07 1.58 -12.46
C SER A 70 -11.25 3.09 -12.28
N ASN A 71 -10.17 3.81 -11.96
CA ASN A 71 -10.20 5.26 -11.74
C ASN A 71 -8.86 5.93 -12.11
N ASP A 72 -8.82 7.26 -12.18
CA ASP A 72 -7.59 8.05 -12.31
C ASP A 72 -6.95 8.31 -10.94
N PHE A 73 -6.42 7.26 -10.34
CA PHE A 73 -5.68 7.38 -9.09
C PHE A 73 -4.36 8.10 -9.32
N SER A 74 -4.12 9.13 -8.51
CA SER A 74 -2.85 9.87 -8.45
C SER A 74 -1.95 9.42 -7.31
N ILE A 75 -2.53 8.71 -6.34
CA ILE A 75 -1.88 8.19 -5.14
C ILE A 75 -2.38 6.75 -4.95
N VAL A 76 -1.48 5.83 -4.65
CA VAL A 76 -1.79 4.44 -4.30
C VAL A 76 -1.01 4.09 -3.04
N ILE A 77 -1.71 3.69 -1.98
CA ILE A 77 -1.10 3.24 -0.72
C ILE A 77 -1.68 1.89 -0.36
N HIS A 78 -0.83 0.89 -0.32
CA HIS A 78 -1.17 -0.42 0.24
C HIS A 78 -0.77 -0.46 1.70
N CYS A 79 -1.62 -1.00 2.56
CA CYS A 79 -1.41 -1.12 3.99
C CYS A 79 -1.41 -2.61 4.39
N GLY A 80 -0.34 -3.05 5.06
CA GLY A 80 -0.19 -4.43 5.54
C GLY A 80 0.07 -4.49 7.04
N ALA A 81 -0.36 -5.56 7.70
CA ALA A 81 0.06 -5.84 9.07
C ALA A 81 1.51 -6.37 9.02
N GLY A 82 2.44 -5.66 9.67
CA GLY A 82 3.87 -5.98 9.66
C GLY A 82 4.38 -6.42 11.03
N TRP A 83 5.55 -5.88 11.39
CA TRP A 83 6.20 -6.16 12.67
C TRP A 83 5.80 -5.13 13.74
N PRO A 84 5.77 -5.54 15.03
CA PRO A 84 5.58 -4.61 16.14
C PRO A 84 6.59 -3.46 16.19
N GLY A 85 6.23 -2.39 16.90
CA GLY A 85 7.18 -1.36 17.33
C GLY A 85 7.60 -0.32 16.30
N ALA A 86 7.06 -0.32 15.08
CA ALA A 86 7.18 0.80 14.13
C ALA A 86 6.11 0.75 13.03
N VAL A 87 5.76 1.92 12.47
CA VAL A 87 5.14 2.02 11.14
C VAL A 87 6.25 2.07 10.10
N ARG A 88 6.21 1.23 9.06
CA ARG A 88 7.29 1.14 8.06
C ARG A 88 6.76 1.59 6.72
N VAL A 89 7.41 2.58 6.12
CA VAL A 89 7.19 3.00 4.73
C VAL A 89 8.19 2.24 3.87
N GLU A 90 7.71 1.30 3.08
CA GLU A 90 8.57 0.44 2.27
C GLU A 90 9.06 1.16 1.03
N GLU A 91 10.36 1.05 0.77
CA GLU A 91 11.03 1.69 -0.38
C GLU A 91 11.02 0.79 -1.63
N PHE A 92 11.06 -0.52 -1.43
CA PHE A 92 11.25 -1.50 -2.49
C PHE A 92 10.22 -2.63 -2.46
N ALA A 93 9.97 -3.19 -3.64
CA ALA A 93 9.25 -4.44 -3.81
C ALA A 93 10.05 -5.44 -4.67
N HIS A 94 9.85 -6.74 -4.48
CA HIS A 94 10.59 -7.77 -5.19
C HIS A 94 9.70 -8.62 -6.11
N LYS A 95 10.22 -9.05 -7.26
CA LYS A 95 9.46 -9.85 -8.23
C LYS A 95 9.31 -11.31 -7.81
N CYS A 96 10.24 -11.81 -7.00
CA CYS A 96 10.44 -13.23 -6.75
C CYS A 96 10.57 -13.53 -5.25
N GLY A 97 10.46 -14.82 -4.90
CA GLY A 97 10.68 -15.31 -3.53
C GLY A 97 9.41 -15.68 -2.76
N TYR A 98 8.28 -15.78 -3.46
CA TYR A 98 6.97 -16.04 -2.86
C TYR A 98 6.72 -17.53 -2.60
N THR A 99 7.18 -18.04 -1.46
CA THR A 99 7.04 -19.46 -1.11
C THR A 99 6.02 -19.74 -0.01
N LYS A 100 5.47 -18.69 0.61
CA LYS A 100 4.51 -18.81 1.71
C LYS A 100 3.10 -18.89 1.13
N PRO A 101 2.28 -19.90 1.48
CA PRO A 101 0.92 -20.01 1.00
C PRO A 101 0.01 -18.86 1.46
N GLY A 102 -0.92 -18.46 0.60
CA GLY A 102 -2.03 -17.58 0.96
C GLY A 102 -3.15 -18.30 1.70
N ASN A 103 -4.31 -17.65 1.79
CA ASN A 103 -5.49 -18.11 2.52
C ASN A 103 -6.22 -19.25 1.81
N ASP A 104 -5.94 -19.52 0.52
CA ASP A 104 -6.58 -20.59 -0.26
C ASP A 104 -5.85 -21.95 -0.14
N GLY A 105 -4.94 -22.09 0.82
CA GLY A 105 -4.28 -23.34 1.19
C GLY A 105 -2.89 -23.51 0.59
N GLU A 106 -2.24 -24.67 0.81
CA GLU A 106 -0.83 -24.92 0.45
C GLU A 106 -0.48 -24.69 -1.03
N GLY A 107 -1.46 -24.78 -1.93
CA GLY A 107 -1.28 -24.52 -3.36
C GLY A 107 -1.40 -23.06 -3.77
N ASP A 108 -1.78 -22.16 -2.85
CA ASP A 108 -1.91 -20.72 -3.07
C ASP A 108 -0.52 -20.06 -2.99
N VAL A 109 0.28 -20.34 -4.02
CA VAL A 109 1.58 -19.74 -4.28
C VAL A 109 1.66 -19.41 -5.78
N PRO A 110 2.33 -18.33 -6.18
CA PRO A 110 2.39 -17.97 -7.58
C PRO A 110 3.33 -18.92 -8.33
N THR A 111 3.05 -19.16 -9.61
CA THR A 111 3.92 -19.95 -10.50
C THR A 111 5.35 -19.42 -10.47
N ASP A 112 6.33 -20.32 -10.39
CA ASP A 112 7.76 -20.02 -10.25
C ASP A 112 8.12 -19.09 -9.06
N ASN A 113 7.23 -18.98 -8.06
CA ASN A 113 7.38 -18.10 -6.90
C ASN A 113 7.62 -16.62 -7.28
N GLN A 114 7.01 -16.15 -8.37
CA GLN A 114 7.20 -14.79 -8.90
C GLN A 114 5.90 -14.10 -9.35
N VAL A 115 5.93 -12.77 -9.43
CA VAL A 115 4.82 -11.99 -10.01
C VAL A 115 4.70 -12.28 -11.51
N PRO A 116 3.54 -12.73 -12.01
CA PRO A 116 3.36 -13.02 -13.43
C PRO A 116 3.10 -11.75 -14.26
N GLY A 117 3.42 -11.80 -15.56
CA GLY A 117 2.92 -10.84 -16.54
C GLY A 117 3.66 -9.50 -16.65
N TYR A 118 4.71 -9.26 -15.86
CA TYR A 118 5.50 -8.02 -15.91
C TYR A 118 6.93 -8.27 -16.40
N ASP A 119 7.30 -7.62 -17.50
CA ASP A 119 8.68 -7.53 -17.99
C ASP A 119 9.37 -6.28 -17.42
N THR A 120 9.60 -6.32 -16.11
CA THR A 120 10.26 -5.27 -15.32
C THR A 120 11.40 -5.87 -14.49
N ALA A 121 12.24 -5.00 -13.90
CA ALA A 121 13.37 -5.42 -13.07
C ALA A 121 12.91 -6.19 -11.81
N ASP A 122 13.72 -7.15 -11.37
CA ASP A 122 13.39 -8.02 -10.23
C ASP A 122 13.19 -7.28 -8.90
N LYS A 123 13.67 -6.04 -8.80
CA LYS A 123 13.47 -5.15 -7.65
C LYS A 123 13.05 -3.79 -8.16
N LEU A 124 11.87 -3.35 -7.73
CA LEU A 124 11.32 -2.04 -8.05
C LEU A 124 11.41 -1.11 -6.84
N GLN A 125 11.66 0.17 -7.10
CA GLN A 125 11.75 1.22 -6.10
C GLN A 125 10.63 2.24 -6.34
N THR A 126 10.02 2.74 -5.27
CA THR A 126 9.08 3.86 -5.40
C THR A 126 9.79 5.14 -5.87
N THR A 127 9.05 5.98 -6.60
CA THR A 127 9.51 7.33 -6.97
C THR A 127 9.34 8.34 -5.83
N VAL A 128 8.68 7.96 -4.74
CA VAL A 128 8.51 8.80 -3.56
C VAL A 128 9.82 8.86 -2.77
N ALA A 129 10.23 10.06 -2.36
CA ALA A 129 11.38 10.25 -1.49
C ALA A 129 11.04 9.81 -0.04
N VAL A 130 11.10 8.50 0.22
CA VAL A 130 10.65 7.89 1.49
C VAL A 130 11.37 8.42 2.72
N ASP A 131 12.66 8.73 2.62
CA ASP A 131 13.42 9.34 3.73
C ASP A 131 12.86 10.72 4.11
N LYS A 132 12.56 11.54 3.10
CA LYS A 132 11.99 12.88 3.30
C LYS A 132 10.58 12.78 3.87
N LEU A 133 9.77 11.87 3.35
CA LEU A 133 8.43 11.60 3.90
C LEU A 133 8.51 11.18 5.37
N LYS A 134 9.42 10.27 5.71
CA LYS A 134 9.67 9.84 7.09
C LYS A 134 10.11 11.01 7.98
N ASP A 135 11.05 11.84 7.54
CA ASP A 135 11.50 13.01 8.31
C ASP A 135 10.35 14.00 8.57
N GLU A 136 9.49 14.24 7.59
CA GLU A 136 8.31 15.11 7.74
C GLU A 136 7.26 14.52 8.69
N LEU A 137 7.03 13.20 8.64
CA LEU A 137 6.12 12.52 9.57
C LEU A 137 6.64 12.56 11.00
N VAL A 138 7.94 12.34 11.20
CA VAL A 138 8.60 12.46 12.51
C VAL A 138 8.49 13.89 13.04
N ALA A 139 8.71 14.89 12.20
CA ALA A 139 8.54 16.30 12.57
C ALA A 139 7.09 16.65 12.95
N CYS A 140 6.11 15.88 12.46
CA CYS A 140 4.69 15.99 12.85
C CYS A 140 4.34 15.21 14.13
N GLY A 141 5.31 14.58 14.81
CA GLY A 141 5.12 13.82 16.05
C GLY A 141 5.01 12.30 15.86
N TRP A 142 5.14 11.78 14.64
CA TRP A 142 5.09 10.34 14.37
C TRP A 142 6.48 9.69 14.49
N GLU A 143 7.08 9.76 15.67
CA GLU A 143 8.48 9.36 15.94
C GLU A 143 8.82 7.90 15.62
N LYS A 144 7.81 7.02 15.52
CA LYS A 144 8.00 5.59 15.25
C LYS A 144 7.72 5.21 13.80
N VAL A 145 7.67 6.18 12.90
CA VAL A 145 7.70 5.95 11.45
C VAL A 145 9.15 5.75 11.02
N ILE A 146 9.42 4.66 10.30
CA ILE A 146 10.73 4.38 9.72
C ILE A 146 10.63 3.99 8.24
N VAL A 147 11.76 3.98 7.53
CA VAL A 147 11.86 3.41 6.18
C VAL A 147 12.12 1.92 6.28
N GLY A 148 11.38 1.14 5.49
CA GLY A 148 11.61 -0.29 5.27
C GLY A 148 12.23 -0.53 3.89
N SER A 149 13.06 -1.55 3.77
CA SER A 149 13.76 -1.88 2.52
C SER A 149 13.29 -3.19 1.89
N ASP A 150 12.31 -3.87 2.50
CA ASP A 150 11.81 -5.19 2.13
C ASP A 150 10.41 -5.40 2.73
N ALA A 151 9.41 -5.50 1.85
CA ALA A 151 8.02 -5.71 2.22
C ALA A 151 7.67 -7.18 2.56
N GLY A 152 8.65 -8.08 2.66
CA GLY A 152 8.52 -9.37 3.36
C GLY A 152 8.22 -10.60 2.49
N HIS A 153 8.42 -10.51 1.17
CA HIS A 153 8.29 -11.61 0.20
C HIS A 153 7.03 -12.48 0.39
N TYR A 154 5.88 -11.84 0.61
CA TYR A 154 4.55 -12.44 0.74
C TYR A 154 3.52 -11.56 0.01
N LEU A 155 2.23 -11.65 0.31
CA LEU A 155 1.16 -10.89 -0.36
C LEU A 155 1.32 -9.37 -0.25
N CYS A 156 2.01 -8.86 0.78
CA CYS A 156 2.34 -7.44 0.92
C CYS A 156 3.29 -7.00 -0.21
N ASP A 157 4.45 -7.64 -0.31
CA ASP A 157 5.46 -7.41 -1.35
C ASP A 157 4.92 -7.72 -2.76
N PHE A 158 4.14 -8.78 -2.92
CA PHE A 158 3.51 -9.17 -4.18
C PHE A 158 2.55 -8.09 -4.70
N THR A 159 1.67 -7.60 -3.83
CA THR A 159 0.75 -6.50 -4.15
C THR A 159 1.54 -5.23 -4.48
N TYR A 160 2.56 -4.91 -3.68
CA TYR A 160 3.35 -3.71 -3.88
C TYR A 160 4.08 -3.73 -5.23
N TYR A 161 4.69 -4.86 -5.56
CA TYR A 161 5.40 -5.05 -6.82
C TYR A 161 4.47 -4.85 -8.02
N ILE A 162 3.28 -5.47 -8.00
CA ILE A 162 2.28 -5.31 -9.07
C ILE A 162 1.98 -3.83 -9.30
N SER A 163 1.72 -3.06 -8.24
CA SER A 163 1.36 -1.65 -8.35
C SER A 163 2.49 -0.75 -8.82
N LEU A 164 3.74 -1.04 -8.44
CA LEU A 164 4.92 -0.37 -9.00
C LEU A 164 5.10 -0.72 -10.48
N ALA A 165 4.95 -1.99 -10.83
CA ALA A 165 5.07 -2.46 -12.21
C ALA A 165 3.97 -1.89 -13.12
N GLU A 166 2.72 -1.77 -12.65
CA GLU A 166 1.64 -1.05 -13.34
C GLU A 166 2.06 0.39 -13.69
N GLY A 167 2.65 1.11 -12.72
CA GLY A 167 3.18 2.46 -12.92
C GLY A 167 4.28 2.52 -13.99
N GLU A 168 5.18 1.54 -14.02
CA GLU A 168 6.27 1.49 -14.99
C GLU A 168 5.85 1.02 -16.38
N THR A 169 4.76 0.26 -16.49
CA THR A 169 4.34 -0.41 -17.73
C THR A 169 3.02 0.14 -18.23
N THR A 170 1.90 -0.28 -17.64
CA THR A 170 0.54 0.04 -18.06
C THR A 170 0.28 1.55 -18.15
N TYR A 171 0.70 2.34 -17.15
CA TYR A 171 0.52 3.80 -17.18
C TYR A 171 1.36 4.46 -18.28
N LYS A 172 2.63 4.05 -18.45
CA LYS A 172 3.50 4.57 -19.51
C LYS A 172 2.95 4.25 -20.89
N GLN A 173 2.50 3.01 -21.13
CA GLN A 173 1.89 2.59 -22.39
C GLN A 173 0.63 3.39 -22.73
N ARG A 174 -0.17 3.73 -21.70
CA ARG A 174 -1.37 4.56 -21.83
C ARG A 174 -1.09 6.07 -21.88
N GLN A 175 0.18 6.48 -21.83
CA GLN A 175 0.61 7.88 -21.79
C GLN A 175 -0.03 8.68 -20.63
N ARG A 176 -0.21 8.01 -19.48
CA ARG A 176 -0.75 8.61 -18.26
C ARG A 176 0.37 8.79 -17.24
N GLN A 177 0.22 9.81 -16.40
CA GLN A 177 1.09 9.97 -15.25
C GLN A 177 0.85 8.82 -14.27
N ALA A 178 1.90 8.09 -13.92
CA ALA A 178 1.82 7.04 -12.91
C ALA A 178 1.51 7.66 -11.53
N PRO A 179 0.72 6.99 -10.68
CA PRO A 179 0.48 7.44 -9.32
C PRO A 179 1.77 7.38 -8.48
N SER A 180 1.81 8.18 -7.43
CA SER A 180 2.75 7.95 -6.33
C SER A 180 2.32 6.69 -5.58
N THR A 181 3.13 5.62 -5.63
CA THR A 181 2.80 4.32 -5.05
C THR A 181 3.68 4.00 -3.85
N LEU A 182 3.07 3.64 -2.72
CA LEU A 182 3.75 3.22 -1.50
C LEU A 182 3.12 1.95 -0.91
N PHE A 183 3.92 1.23 -0.13
CA PHE A 183 3.43 0.25 0.82
C PHE A 183 3.77 0.69 2.24
N VAL A 184 2.83 0.57 3.15
CA VAL A 184 2.98 0.93 4.55
C VAL A 184 2.64 -0.27 5.43
N HIS A 185 3.61 -0.77 6.19
CA HIS A 185 3.34 -1.74 7.24
C HIS A 185 2.95 -1.03 8.54
N VAL A 186 1.82 -1.43 9.13
CA VAL A 186 1.40 -1.02 10.47
C VAL A 186 1.64 -2.15 11.48
N PRO A 187 1.88 -1.83 12.76
CA PRO A 187 2.02 -2.86 13.78
C PRO A 187 0.73 -3.68 13.94
N PRO A 188 0.80 -5.01 14.08
CA PRO A 188 -0.38 -5.87 14.04
C PRO A 188 -1.26 -5.76 15.30
N GLU A 189 -0.67 -5.47 16.46
CA GLU A 189 -1.36 -5.52 17.76
C GLU A 189 -1.94 -4.17 18.19
N ARG A 190 -3.21 -4.14 18.60
CA ARG A 190 -3.92 -2.90 19.00
C ARG A 190 -3.32 -2.19 20.23
N ASN A 191 -2.61 -2.92 21.08
CA ASN A 191 -1.94 -2.41 22.28
C ASN A 191 -0.47 -2.00 22.03
N ASP A 192 -0.06 -1.91 20.77
CA ASP A 192 1.27 -1.41 20.38
C ASP A 192 1.31 0.15 20.39
N LEU A 193 2.24 0.74 19.64
CA LEU A 193 2.60 2.17 19.67
C LEU A 193 1.47 3.18 19.47
N TYR A 194 0.59 2.91 18.51
CA TYR A 194 -0.42 3.85 18.03
C TYR A 194 -1.77 3.16 18.02
N SER A 195 -2.82 3.88 18.39
CA SER A 195 -4.20 3.45 18.17
C SER A 195 -4.54 3.38 16.68
N ASP A 196 -5.61 2.67 16.33
CA ASP A 196 -6.05 2.57 14.92
C ASP A 196 -6.41 3.92 14.32
N LYS A 197 -6.89 4.86 15.15
CA LYS A 197 -7.15 6.23 14.73
C LYS A 197 -5.85 6.97 14.42
N GLU A 198 -4.84 6.86 15.28
CA GLU A 198 -3.53 7.47 15.04
C GLU A 198 -2.84 6.87 13.82
N LEU A 199 -2.98 5.56 13.59
CA LEU A 199 -2.51 4.92 12.36
C LEU A 199 -3.24 5.48 11.12
N ALA A 200 -4.56 5.67 11.20
CA ALA A 200 -5.32 6.31 10.12
C ALA A 200 -4.87 7.78 9.91
N ASP A 201 -4.55 8.49 10.99
CA ASP A 201 -3.99 9.85 10.95
C ASP A 201 -2.61 9.89 10.27
N ILE A 202 -1.77 8.87 10.47
CA ILE A 202 -0.50 8.70 9.77
C ILE A 202 -0.74 8.47 8.27
N ILE A 203 -1.64 7.56 7.89
CA ILE A 203 -1.98 7.32 6.47
C ILE A 203 -2.55 8.59 5.82
N ARG A 204 -3.41 9.33 6.52
CA ARG A 204 -3.91 10.64 6.07
C ARG A 204 -2.79 11.65 5.85
N ALA A 205 -1.79 11.69 6.73
CA ALA A 205 -0.63 12.57 6.59
C ALA A 205 0.21 12.20 5.36
N ILE A 206 0.37 10.90 5.07
CA ILE A 206 1.04 10.42 3.84
C ILE A 206 0.26 10.85 2.60
N VAL A 207 -1.07 10.66 2.57
CA VAL A 207 -1.90 11.11 1.44
C VAL A 207 -1.75 12.62 1.22
N ARG A 208 -1.76 13.41 2.30
CA ARG A 208 -1.57 14.87 2.23
C ARG A 208 -0.20 15.25 1.67
N HIS A 209 0.87 14.53 2.03
CA HIS A 209 2.22 14.79 1.51
C HIS A 209 2.31 14.53 0.00
N LEU A 210 1.61 13.51 -0.49
CA LEU A 210 1.66 13.10 -1.90
C LEU A 210 0.73 13.92 -2.84
N ALA A 211 -0.08 14.82 -2.27
CA ALA A 211 -1.11 15.59 -2.97
C ALA A 211 -0.62 16.94 -3.52
#